data_AF-A0A937ZCS1-F1
#
_entry.id   AF-A0A937ZCS1-F1
#
_cell.length_a   1.000
_cell.length_b   1.000
_cell.length_c   1.000
_cell.angle_alpha   90.00
_cell.angle_beta   90.00
_cell.angle_gamma   90.00
#
_symmetry.space_group_name_H-M   'P 1'
#
loop_
_entity.id
_entity.type
_entity.pdbx_description
1 polymer ?
#
loop_
_entity_poly.entity_id
_entity_poly.type
_entity_poly.pdbx_seq_one_letter_code
_entity_poly.pdbx_strand_id
1 'polypeptide(L)' 'SGYDLDLARRVRAAVDTPVSFVGGAGNVEHMQALIDAVGVVGAAAGSMFVFRGQFKAVLISYARPGRLS' A
#
# COMPACT_ATOMS: atom_id res chain seq x y z
N SER A 1 -5.22 10.13 5.85
CA SER A 1 -5.87 8.82 6.10
C SER A 1 -4.96 7.73 5.55
N GLY A 2 -4.86 6.61 6.25
CA GLY A 2 -4.03 5.44 5.91
C GLY A 2 -4.85 4.14 5.91
N TYR A 3 -4.18 2.99 5.81
CA TYR A 3 -4.84 1.67 5.91
C TYR A 3 -5.39 1.42 7.33
N ASP A 4 -6.42 0.57 7.43
CA ASP A 4 -6.85 0.00 8.71
C ASP A 4 -5.90 -1.14 9.10
N LEU A 5 -4.95 -0.83 9.98
CA LEU A 5 -3.90 -1.76 10.39
C LEU A 5 -4.41 -2.88 11.31
N ASP A 6 -5.45 -2.60 12.11
CA ASP A 6 -6.03 -3.62 13.00
C ASP A 6 -6.77 -4.67 12.18
N LEU A 7 -7.52 -4.24 11.17
CA LEU A 7 -8.12 -5.14 10.20
C LEU A 7 -7.04 -5.93 9.45
N ALA A 8 -5.98 -5.26 9.00
CA ALA A 8 -4.90 -5.92 8.26
C ALA A 8 -4.24 -7.04 9.06
N ARG A 9 -3.96 -6.82 10.35
CA ARG A 9 -3.39 -7.84 11.23
C ARG A 9 -4.32 -9.03 11.42
N ARG A 10 -5.61 -8.79 11.63
CA ARG A 10 -6.61 -9.85 11.78
C ARG A 10 -6.74 -10.71 10.53
N VAL A 11 -6.78 -10.06 9.36
CA VAL A 11 -6.83 -10.77 8.07
C VAL A 11 -5.55 -11.58 7.88
N ARG A 12 -4.37 -10.98 8.11
CA ARG A 12 -3.08 -11.68 7.95
C ARG A 12 -2.95 -12.90 8.87
N ALA A 13 -3.46 -12.81 10.11
CA ALA A 13 -3.45 -13.92 11.04
C ALA A 13 -4.43 -15.04 10.66
N ALA A 14 -5.45 -14.73 9.86
CA ALA A 14 -6.49 -15.68 9.46
C ALA A 14 -6.21 -16.39 8.13
N VAL A 15 -5.26 -15.91 7.32
CA VAL A 15 -4.98 -16.47 6.00
C VAL A 15 -3.48 -16.62 5.73
N ASP A 16 -3.11 -17.76 5.14
CA ASP A 16 -1.74 -18.06 4.71
C ASP A 16 -1.49 -17.73 3.23
N THR A 17 -2.53 -17.35 2.50
CA THR A 17 -2.44 -17.00 1.08
C THR A 17 -1.98 -15.54 0.89
N PRO A 18 -1.42 -15.18 -0.28
CA PRO A 18 -1.09 -13.79 -0.60
C PRO A 18 -2.34 -12.89 -0.53
N VAL A 19 -2.22 -11.75 0.17
CA VAL A 19 -3.31 -10.78 0.37
C VAL A 19 -2.89 -9.41 -0.18
N SER A 20 -3.85 -8.71 -0.80
CA SER A 20 -3.71 -7.31 -1.20
C SER A 20 -4.71 -6.44 -0.46
N PHE A 21 -4.23 -5.42 0.24
CA PHE A 21 -5.06 -4.41 0.90
C PHE A 21 -5.26 -3.22 -0.03
N VAL A 22 -6.53 -2.91 -0.30
CA VAL A 22 -6.94 -1.84 -1.21
C VAL A 22 -7.64 -0.74 -0.43
N GLY A 23 -7.09 0.48 -0.48
CA GLY A 23 -7.77 1.68 0.02
C GLY A 23 -7.04 2.40 1.15
N GLY A 24 -7.45 3.64 1.39
CA GLY A 24 -7.00 4.41 2.55
C GLY A 24 -5.62 5.06 2.46
N ALA A 25 -4.66 4.56 1.67
CA ALA A 25 -3.33 5.18 1.61
C ALA A 25 -3.36 6.56 0.92
N GLY A 26 -2.93 7.60 1.62
CA GLY A 26 -2.74 8.96 1.09
C GLY A 26 -1.29 9.38 0.84
N ASN A 27 -0.31 8.59 1.28
CA ASN A 27 1.12 8.85 1.12
C ASN A 27 1.92 7.53 1.20
N VAL A 28 3.22 7.58 0.93
CA VAL A 28 4.08 6.38 0.89
C VAL A 28 4.25 5.79 2.29
N GLU A 29 4.23 6.64 3.32
CA GLU A 29 4.37 6.27 4.71
C GLU A 29 3.22 5.36 5.18
N HIS A 30 1.99 5.56 4.67
CA HIS A 30 0.88 4.66 4.95
C HIS A 30 1.10 3.26 4.36
N MET A 31 1.73 3.16 3.18
CA MET A 31 2.07 1.86 2.59
C MET A 31 3.17 1.17 3.40
N GLN A 32 4.18 1.93 3.84
CA GLN A 32 5.23 1.41 4.71
C GLN A 32 4.64 0.90 6.04
N ALA A 33 3.76 1.66 6.68
CA ALA A 33 3.11 1.26 7.93
C ALA A 33 2.29 -0.03 7.79
N LEU A 34 1.68 -0.27 6.63
CA LEU A 34 0.99 -1.53 6.34
C LEU A 34 1.99 -2.69 6.23
N ILE A 35 3.06 -2.53 5.43
CA ILE A 35 4.08 -3.57 5.24
C ILE A 35 4.77 -3.91 6.57
N ASP A 36 5.09 -2.90 7.39
CA ASP A 36 5.68 -3.11 8.71
C ASP A 36 4.74 -3.85 9.67
N ALA A 37 3.42 -3.63 9.54
CA ALA A 37 2.43 -4.24 10.42
C ALA A 37 2.13 -5.71 10.08
N VAL A 38 2.15 -6.11 8.79
CA VAL A 38 1.67 -7.43 8.36
C VAL A 38 2.64 -8.21 7.47
N GLY A 39 3.80 -7.65 7.16
CA GLY A 39 4.84 -8.26 6.33
C GLY A 39 4.55 -8.14 4.84
N VAL A 40 4.99 -9.14 4.06
CA VAL A 40 4.88 -9.12 2.60
C VAL A 40 3.42 -9.24 2.16
N VAL A 41 2.84 -8.11 1.74
CA VAL A 41 1.46 -8.00 1.25
C VAL A 41 1.39 -7.04 0.07
N GLY A 42 0.34 -7.16 -0.74
CA GLY A 42 0.02 -6.14 -1.74
C GLY A 42 -0.57 -4.90 -1.08
N ALA A 43 -0.04 -3.71 -1.41
CA ALA A 43 -0.60 -2.43 -1.00
C ALA A 43 -1.11 -1.67 -2.23
N ALA A 44 -2.42 -1.39 -2.30
CA ALA A 44 -3.02 -0.64 -3.39
C ALA A 44 -3.80 0.59 -2.87
N ALA A 45 -3.71 1.71 -3.60
CA ALA A 45 -4.37 2.96 -3.22
C ALA A 45 -4.79 3.77 -4.45
N GLY A 46 -6.08 3.77 -4.79
CA GLY A 46 -6.57 4.41 -6.02
C GLY A 46 -6.34 5.92 -6.08
N SER A 47 -6.74 6.66 -5.05
CA SER A 47 -6.63 8.13 -5.03
C SER A 47 -5.20 8.64 -4.97
N MET A 48 -4.29 7.94 -4.31
CA MET A 48 -2.88 8.32 -4.23
C MET A 48 -2.14 8.19 -5.57
N PHE A 49 -2.50 7.22 -6.40
CA PHE A 49 -1.92 7.07 -7.75
C PHE A 49 -2.54 8.03 -8.78
N VAL A 50 -3.77 8.51 -8.56
CA VAL A 50 -4.45 9.47 -9.45
C VAL A 50 -4.11 10.93 -9.10
N PHE A 51 -3.85 11.23 -7.83
CA PHE A 51 -3.65 12.59 -7.34
C PHE A 51 -2.27 12.79 -6.68
N ARG A 52 -1.21 12.94 -7.50
CA ARG A 52 0.06 13.53 -7.03
C ARG A 52 0.15 15.01 -7.45
N GLY A 53 0.24 15.90 -6.46
CA GLY A 53 0.51 17.34 -6.66
C GLY A 53 -0.67 18.19 -7.16
N GLN A 54 -0.48 19.51 -7.18
CA GLN A 54 -1.47 20.55 -7.55
C GLN A 54 -2.13 20.35 -8.93
N PHE A 55 -1.59 19.48 -9.79
CA PHE A 55 -1.94 19.39 -11.20
C PHE A 55 -2.63 18.10 -11.67
N LYS A 56 -3.06 17.21 -10.77
CA LYS A 56 -3.92 16.04 -11.14
C LYS A 56 -3.46 15.28 -12.40
N ALA A 57 -2.15 15.11 -12.59
CA ALA A 57 -1.61 14.43 -13.76
C ALA A 57 -1.43 12.94 -13.45
N VAL A 58 -2.05 12.08 -14.27
CA VAL A 58 -1.90 10.62 -14.19
C VAL A 58 -0.54 10.25 -14.76
N LEU A 59 0.45 10.05 -13.89
CA LEU A 59 1.72 9.43 -14.25
C LEU A 59 1.69 7.98 -13.77
N ILE A 60 1.51 7.04 -14.69
CA ILE A 60 1.70 5.61 -14.43
C ILE A 60 3.20 5.41 -14.17
N SER A 61 3.62 5.47 -12.90
CA SER A 61 5.00 5.26 -12.47
C SER A 61 5.12 3.88 -11.82
N TYR A 62 5.75 2.94 -12.53
CA TYR A 62 6.20 1.67 -11.95
C TYR A 62 7.56 1.90 -11.28
N ALA A 63 7.54 2.17 -9.96
CA ALA A 63 8.75 2.14 -9.16
C ALA A 63 9.16 0.67 -8.96
N ARG A 64 10.27 0.26 -9.59
CA ARG A 64 10.92 -1.04 -9.32
C ARG A 64 11.73 -0.92 -8.03
N PRO A 65 11.50 -1.75 -7.00
CA PRO A 65 12.42 -1.84 -5.88
C PRO A 65 13.82 -2.25 -6.38
N GLY A 66 14.85 -1.56 -5.90
CA GLY A 66 16.23 -1.83 -6.25
C GLY A 66 16.60 -3.28 -5.96
N ARG A 67 17.26 -3.90 -6.95
CA ARG A 67 17.81 -5.26 -6.95
C ARG A 67 18.44 -5.64 -5.60
N LEU A 68 18.01 -6.75 -5.02
CA LEU A 68 18.70 -7.45 -3.93
C LEU A 68 20.01 -8.02 -4.51
N SER A 69 21.15 -7.48 -4.08
CA SER A 69 22.48 -8.08 -4.20
C SER A 69 22.82 -8.84 -2.93
#